data_AF-A0A254TBG9-F1
#
_entry.id   AF-A0A254TBG9-F1
#
_cell.length_a   1.000
_cell.length_b   1.000
_cell.length_c   1.000
_cell.angle_alpha   90.00
_cell.angle_beta   90.00
_cell.angle_gamma   90.00
#
_symmetry.space_group_name_H-M   'P 1'
#
loop_
_entity.id
_entity.type
_entity.pdbx_description
1 polymer ?
#
loop_
_entity_poly.entity_id
_entity_poly.type
_entity_poly.pdbx_seq_one_letter_code
_entity_poly.pdbx_strand_id
1 'polypeptide(L)'
;MALTATQTAITKIYLGAFNRAPEKSGLEYWTAEVTGGKTLDQVTDIIFSLPVVKAIYPDTMSNSAFLTAVYTNVFGKAPDADGLAYWNAQLTAGQERGRVVSTMIDAGLGTPDGTPGKAFIANRMQAAVTSADLQLTRGIEVDEHKQATLMQDINETPASLTAGLAAIDAATPTPIAASGQATGTATAVTDRFVFANADATNFKVINGLAVGDQVSVANPDNTNGDFHTVAEANAGAVNAHGEWFFDSASDNLTYWNNEAAAAVTVQLTGVATLSADTNAILTVTALG
;
A
#
# COMPACT_ATOMS: atom_id res chain seq x y z
N MET A 1 -11.48 -8.13 -2.10
CA MET A 1 -12.67 -8.58 -1.34
C MET A 1 -13.16 -7.33 -0.64
N ALA A 2 -14.35 -6.80 -0.97
CA ALA A 2 -14.72 -5.46 -0.51
C ALA A 2 -14.48 -5.25 1.00
N LEU A 3 -13.91 -4.08 1.36
CA LEU A 3 -13.61 -3.74 2.75
C LEU A 3 -14.86 -3.84 3.64
N THR A 4 -14.66 -4.27 4.88
CA THR A 4 -15.69 -4.17 5.92
C THR A 4 -16.03 -2.71 6.23
N ALA A 5 -17.16 -2.48 6.92
CA ALA A 5 -17.52 -1.14 7.38
C ALA A 5 -16.45 -0.54 8.32
N THR A 6 -15.86 -1.37 9.20
CA THR A 6 -14.76 -0.96 10.09
C THR A 6 -13.53 -0.55 9.30
N GLN A 7 -13.09 -1.37 8.34
CA GLN A 7 -11.94 -1.05 7.50
C GLN A 7 -12.16 0.22 6.67
N THR A 8 -13.37 0.40 6.12
CA THR A 8 -13.75 1.63 5.41
C THR A 8 -13.68 2.86 6.31
N ALA A 9 -14.16 2.75 7.56
CA ALA A 9 -14.06 3.85 8.52
C ALA A 9 -12.61 4.18 8.91
N ILE A 10 -11.75 3.17 9.06
CA ILE A 10 -10.32 3.36 9.31
C ILE A 10 -9.65 4.05 8.12
N THR A 11 -9.94 3.62 6.88
CA THR A 11 -9.45 4.27 5.66
C THR A 11 -9.83 5.76 5.60
N LYS A 12 -11.06 6.10 6.03
CA LYS A 12 -11.50 7.49 6.15
C LYS A 12 -10.66 8.29 7.15
N ILE A 13 -10.37 7.71 8.32
CA ILE A 13 -9.51 8.35 9.34
C ILE A 13 -8.11 8.59 8.77
N TYR A 14 -7.57 7.64 8.00
CA TYR A 14 -6.27 7.77 7.36
C TYR A 14 -6.21 8.93 6.35
N LEU A 15 -7.25 9.10 5.54
CA LEU A 15 -7.35 10.26 4.64
C LEU A 15 -7.39 11.58 5.41
N GLY A 16 -8.15 11.65 6.50
CA GLY A 16 -8.24 12.85 7.32
C GLY A 16 -6.97 13.19 8.09
N ALA A 17 -6.22 12.18 8.54
CA ALA A 17 -5.06 12.36 9.40
C ALA A 17 -3.74 12.46 8.62
N PHE A 18 -3.55 11.61 7.61
CA PHE A 18 -2.28 11.45 6.88
C PHE A 18 -2.36 11.87 5.40
N ASN A 19 -3.55 12.18 4.89
CA ASN A 19 -3.80 12.48 3.48
C ASN A 19 -3.43 11.34 2.51
N ARG A 20 -3.53 10.09 2.96
CA ARG A 20 -3.21 8.88 2.17
C ARG A 20 -4.09 7.70 2.54
N ALA A 21 -4.03 6.62 1.76
CA ALA A 21 -4.61 5.34 2.15
C ALA A 21 -3.80 4.69 3.28
N PRO A 22 -4.40 3.76 4.06
CA PRO A 22 -3.64 2.95 4.99
C PRO A 22 -2.79 1.91 4.27
N GLU A 23 -1.64 1.60 4.86
CA GLU A 23 -0.88 0.38 4.59
C GLU A 23 -1.69 -0.83 5.02
N LYS A 24 -1.39 -2.00 4.43
CA LYS A 24 -1.99 -3.28 4.81
C LYS A 24 -1.88 -3.54 6.32
N SER A 25 -0.67 -3.55 6.87
CA SER A 25 -0.42 -3.83 8.29
C SER A 25 -1.08 -2.81 9.21
N GLY A 26 -1.06 -1.53 8.85
CA GLY A 26 -1.74 -0.47 9.59
C GLY A 26 -3.25 -0.69 9.66
N LEU A 27 -3.89 -1.02 8.53
CA LEU A 27 -5.31 -1.30 8.47
C LEU A 27 -5.68 -2.54 9.30
N GLU A 28 -4.87 -3.61 9.23
CA GLU A 28 -5.05 -4.83 10.02
C GLU A 28 -4.91 -4.56 11.52
N TYR A 29 -3.89 -3.80 11.93
CA TYR A 29 -3.68 -3.40 13.33
C TYR A 29 -4.89 -2.64 13.89
N TRP A 30 -5.32 -1.57 13.23
CA TRP A 30 -6.45 -0.77 13.74
C TRP A 30 -7.78 -1.54 13.70
N THR A 31 -7.94 -2.45 12.74
CA THR A 31 -9.11 -3.34 12.70
C THR A 31 -9.11 -4.30 13.90
N ALA A 32 -7.93 -4.83 14.27
CA ALA A 32 -7.77 -5.67 15.45
C ALA A 32 -8.05 -4.88 16.74
N GLU A 33 -7.59 -3.64 16.86
CA GLU A 33 -7.86 -2.77 18.00
C GLU A 33 -9.35 -2.49 18.19
N VAL A 34 -10.09 -2.24 17.09
CA VAL A 34 -11.55 -2.06 17.15
C VAL A 34 -12.24 -3.37 17.54
N THR A 35 -11.80 -4.50 16.98
CA THR A 35 -12.32 -5.83 17.33
C THR A 35 -12.03 -6.19 18.80
N GLY A 36 -10.90 -5.71 19.34
CA GLY A 36 -10.51 -5.82 20.74
C GLY A 36 -11.27 -4.89 21.69
N GLY A 37 -12.20 -4.07 21.19
CA GLY A 37 -13.12 -3.28 21.98
C GLY A 37 -12.86 -1.77 21.99
N LYS A 38 -11.86 -1.26 21.26
CA LYS A 38 -11.75 0.20 21.06
C LYS A 38 -12.88 0.70 20.16
N THR A 39 -13.38 1.89 20.45
CA THR A 39 -14.29 2.57 19.52
C THR A 39 -13.48 3.19 18.37
N LEU A 40 -14.10 3.35 17.20
CA LEU A 40 -13.51 4.13 16.09
C LEU A 40 -13.14 5.55 16.54
N ASP A 41 -13.92 6.06 17.48
CA ASP A 41 -13.70 7.33 18.12
C ASP A 41 -12.37 7.39 18.88
N GLN A 42 -12.08 6.39 19.72
CA GLN A 42 -10.80 6.27 20.41
C GLN A 42 -9.63 6.07 19.43
N VAL A 43 -9.83 5.27 18.38
CA VAL A 43 -8.83 5.07 17.33
C VAL A 43 -8.51 6.39 16.62
N THR A 44 -9.53 7.19 16.32
CA THR A 44 -9.37 8.52 15.72
C THR A 44 -8.54 9.43 16.62
N ASP A 45 -8.85 9.50 17.92
CA ASP A 45 -8.12 10.33 18.86
C ASP A 45 -6.65 9.90 18.99
N ILE A 46 -6.40 8.59 19.04
CA ILE A 46 -5.03 8.05 19.08
C ILE A 46 -4.27 8.41 17.81
N ILE A 47 -4.85 8.18 16.62
CA ILE A 47 -4.20 8.51 15.34
C ILE A 47 -3.85 10.00 15.28
N PHE A 48 -4.77 10.89 15.64
CA PHE A 48 -4.52 12.33 15.63
C PHE A 48 -3.53 12.81 16.72
N SER A 49 -3.20 11.95 17.69
CA SER A 49 -2.16 12.21 18.69
C SER A 49 -0.75 11.81 18.20
N LEU A 50 -0.65 11.03 17.12
CA LEU A 50 0.64 10.52 16.64
C LEU A 50 1.57 11.67 16.18
N PRO A 51 2.88 11.60 16.46
CA PRO A 51 3.84 12.63 16.06
C PRO A 51 3.81 12.97 14.57
N VAL A 52 3.62 11.97 13.72
CA VAL A 52 3.52 12.17 12.26
C VAL A 52 2.27 12.97 11.86
N VAL A 53 1.15 12.81 12.56
CA VAL A 53 -0.06 13.63 12.31
C VAL A 53 0.15 15.02 12.89
N LYS A 54 0.82 15.16 14.03
CA LYS A 54 1.19 16.48 14.58
C LYS A 54 2.20 17.23 13.73
N ALA A 55 2.97 16.55 12.87
CA ALA A 55 3.80 17.22 11.87
C ALA A 55 2.97 17.88 10.76
N ILE A 56 1.80 17.31 10.44
CA ILE A 56 0.83 17.87 9.47
C ILE A 56 -0.07 18.92 10.14
N TYR A 57 -0.54 18.61 11.34
CA TYR A 57 -1.49 19.41 12.12
C TYR A 57 -0.96 19.66 13.55
N PRO A 58 0.05 20.54 13.73
CA PRO A 58 0.60 20.87 15.04
C PRO A 58 -0.45 21.34 16.05
N ASP A 59 -0.26 20.96 17.32
CA ASP A 59 -1.13 21.42 18.42
C ASP A 59 -1.07 22.94 18.61
N THR A 60 0.02 23.57 18.21
CA THR A 60 0.20 25.02 18.23
C THR A 60 -0.57 25.76 17.13
N MET A 61 -1.12 25.07 16.12
CA MET A 61 -1.97 25.71 15.11
C MET A 61 -3.21 26.30 15.78
N SER A 62 -3.64 27.48 15.35
CA SER A 62 -4.96 27.98 15.71
C SER A 62 -6.06 27.12 15.07
N ASN A 63 -7.27 27.14 15.62
CA ASN A 63 -8.40 26.42 15.03
C ASN A 63 -8.65 26.81 13.57
N SER A 64 -8.57 28.10 13.25
CA SER A 64 -8.72 28.60 11.87
C SER A 64 -7.63 28.07 10.92
N ALA A 65 -6.36 28.08 11.37
CA ALA A 65 -5.25 27.55 10.58
C ALA A 65 -5.39 26.03 10.36
N PHE A 66 -5.74 25.29 11.42
CA PHE A 66 -6.01 23.85 11.36
C PHE A 66 -7.12 23.53 10.36
N LEU A 67 -8.27 24.19 10.47
CA LEU A 67 -9.40 23.98 9.56
C LEU A 67 -9.05 24.34 8.12
N THR A 68 -8.31 25.42 7.90
CA THR A 68 -7.84 25.80 6.55
C THR A 68 -6.94 24.73 5.95
N ALA A 69 -6.04 24.13 6.74
CA ALA A 69 -5.20 23.02 6.31
C ALA A 69 -6.03 21.76 6.01
N VAL A 70 -7.04 21.44 6.84
CA VAL A 70 -7.96 20.32 6.59
C VAL A 70 -8.73 20.53 5.28
N TYR A 71 -9.31 21.71 5.05
CA TYR A 71 -10.01 22.04 3.80
C TYR A 71 -9.10 21.85 2.57
N THR A 72 -7.86 22.30 2.67
CA THR A 72 -6.88 22.16 1.59
C THR A 72 -6.54 20.69 1.33
N ASN A 73 -6.17 19.95 2.37
CA ASN A 73 -5.68 18.58 2.24
C ASN A 73 -6.79 17.59 1.88
N VAL A 74 -7.96 17.72 2.50
CA VAL A 74 -9.05 16.75 2.40
C VAL A 74 -10.03 17.09 1.28
N PHE A 75 -10.25 18.38 0.99
CA PHE A 75 -11.26 18.83 0.03
C PHE A 75 -10.67 19.54 -1.19
N GLY A 76 -9.35 19.77 -1.24
CA GLY A 76 -8.69 20.41 -2.38
C GLY A 76 -9.10 21.86 -2.60
N LYS A 77 -9.65 22.53 -1.57
CA LYS A 77 -10.15 23.91 -1.66
C LYS A 77 -9.86 24.70 -0.40
N ALA A 78 -9.89 26.03 -0.51
CA ALA A 78 -9.99 26.89 0.65
C ALA A 78 -11.38 26.79 1.31
N PRO A 79 -11.50 26.98 2.64
CA PRO A 79 -12.80 27.10 3.28
C PRO A 79 -13.53 28.35 2.80
N ASP A 80 -14.85 28.26 2.66
CA ASP A 80 -15.72 29.44 2.62
C ASP A 80 -15.95 29.97 4.05
N ALA A 81 -16.44 31.21 4.15
CA ALA A 81 -16.59 31.90 5.43
C ALA A 81 -17.55 31.19 6.39
N ASP A 82 -18.69 30.71 5.86
CA ASP A 82 -19.74 30.06 6.66
C ASP A 82 -19.29 28.69 7.16
N GLY A 83 -18.68 27.88 6.29
CA GLY A 83 -18.10 26.59 6.65
C GLY A 83 -16.99 26.74 7.69
N LEU A 84 -16.07 27.69 7.52
CA LEU A 84 -15.03 27.95 8.51
C LEU A 84 -15.61 28.34 9.87
N ALA A 85 -16.60 29.24 9.87
CA ALA A 85 -17.27 29.67 11.09
C ALA A 85 -17.97 28.51 11.80
N TYR A 86 -18.67 27.65 11.06
CA TYR A 86 -19.35 26.47 11.59
C TYR A 86 -18.38 25.50 12.27
N TRP A 87 -17.33 25.07 11.57
CA TRP A 87 -16.37 24.11 12.14
C TRP A 87 -15.54 24.70 13.27
N ASN A 88 -15.24 26.00 13.21
CA ASN A 88 -14.55 26.69 14.30
C ASN A 88 -15.40 26.74 15.58
N ALA A 89 -16.72 26.88 15.44
CA ALA A 89 -17.64 26.78 16.58
C ALA A 89 -17.62 25.40 17.23
N GLN A 90 -17.51 24.31 16.44
CA GLN A 90 -17.37 22.94 16.98
C GLN A 90 -16.09 22.78 17.81
N LEU A 91 -14.95 23.23 17.29
CA LEU A 91 -13.68 23.19 18.01
C LEU A 91 -13.71 24.07 19.28
N THR A 92 -14.36 25.23 19.21
CA THR A 92 -14.51 26.15 20.35
C THR A 92 -15.43 25.56 21.44
N ALA A 93 -16.40 24.73 21.05
CA ALA A 93 -17.26 23.98 21.96
C ALA A 93 -16.56 22.76 22.60
N GLY A 94 -15.27 22.54 22.32
CA GLY A 94 -14.47 21.47 22.92
C GLY A 94 -14.51 20.15 22.16
N GLN A 95 -14.97 20.12 20.91
CA GLN A 95 -14.82 18.92 20.06
C GLN A 95 -13.35 18.68 19.72
N GLU A 96 -12.94 17.42 19.79
CA GLU A 96 -11.60 17.01 19.39
C GLU A 96 -11.38 17.18 17.89
N ARG A 97 -10.17 17.59 17.51
CA ARG A 97 -9.80 17.86 16.10
C ARG A 97 -10.07 16.66 15.19
N GLY A 98 -9.72 15.45 15.64
CA GLY A 98 -9.92 14.22 14.86
C GLY A 98 -11.41 13.91 14.60
N ARG A 99 -12.28 14.18 15.58
CA ARG A 99 -13.74 14.05 15.42
C ARG A 99 -14.26 15.05 14.40
N VAL A 100 -13.85 16.32 14.52
CA VAL A 100 -14.24 17.36 13.57
C VAL A 100 -13.85 16.99 12.15
N VAL A 101 -12.62 16.52 11.91
CA VAL A 101 -12.18 16.08 10.58
C VAL A 101 -13.01 14.90 10.06
N SER A 102 -13.31 13.92 10.92
CA SER A 102 -14.13 12.77 10.52
C SER A 102 -15.55 13.20 10.10
N THR A 103 -16.18 14.09 10.88
CA THR A 103 -17.51 14.63 10.54
C THR A 103 -17.48 15.50 9.29
N MET A 104 -16.39 16.27 9.07
CA MET A 104 -16.19 17.02 7.83
C MET A 104 -16.17 16.08 6.63
N ILE A 105 -15.40 14.99 6.69
CA ILE A 105 -15.31 14.01 5.59
C ILE A 105 -16.69 13.38 5.33
N ASP A 106 -17.42 13.00 6.38
CA ASP A 106 -18.78 12.45 6.23
C ASP A 106 -19.73 13.42 5.52
N ALA A 107 -19.66 14.71 5.86
CA ALA A 107 -20.44 15.75 5.16
C ALA A 107 -20.03 15.88 3.68
N GLY A 108 -18.74 15.74 3.38
CA GLY A 108 -18.19 15.76 2.02
C GLY A 108 -18.60 14.56 1.16
N LEU A 109 -18.69 13.38 1.77
CA LEU A 109 -19.09 12.12 1.14
C LEU A 109 -20.61 11.92 1.04
N GLY A 110 -21.40 12.85 1.59
CA GLY A 110 -22.85 12.87 1.42
C GLY A 110 -23.28 13.06 -0.03
N THR A 111 -24.60 13.15 -0.26
CA THR A 111 -25.17 13.28 -1.62
C THR A 111 -24.48 14.39 -2.43
N PRO A 112 -24.07 14.10 -3.69
CA PRO A 112 -23.52 15.12 -4.58
C PRO A 112 -24.55 16.23 -4.82
N ASP A 113 -24.17 17.47 -4.53
CA ASP A 113 -25.02 18.66 -4.65
C ASP A 113 -24.31 19.81 -5.40
N GLY A 114 -23.16 19.53 -6.02
CA GLY A 114 -22.35 20.52 -6.71
C GLY A 114 -21.45 21.36 -5.79
N THR A 115 -21.43 21.09 -4.48
CA THR A 115 -20.50 21.77 -3.56
C THR A 115 -19.05 21.49 -3.96
N PRO A 116 -18.22 22.52 -4.21
CA PRO A 116 -16.81 22.35 -4.51
C PRO A 116 -16.11 21.52 -3.42
N GLY A 117 -15.23 20.61 -3.83
CA GLY A 117 -14.48 19.73 -2.93
C GLY A 117 -15.14 18.38 -2.62
N LYS A 118 -16.46 18.20 -2.86
CA LYS A 118 -17.10 16.89 -2.69
C LYS A 118 -16.56 15.83 -3.65
N ALA A 119 -16.42 16.17 -4.93
CA ALA A 119 -15.83 15.28 -5.92
C ALA A 119 -14.36 14.95 -5.60
N PHE A 120 -13.61 15.91 -5.05
CA PHE A 120 -12.23 15.71 -4.62
C PHE A 120 -12.13 14.64 -3.52
N ILE A 121 -12.87 14.81 -2.42
CA ILE A 121 -12.85 13.82 -1.32
C ILE A 121 -13.47 12.48 -1.72
N ALA A 122 -14.50 12.48 -2.58
CA ALA A 122 -15.10 11.23 -3.07
C ALA A 122 -14.11 10.41 -3.91
N ASN A 123 -13.40 11.06 -4.85
CA ASN A 123 -12.39 10.40 -5.67
C ASN A 123 -11.23 9.86 -4.81
N ARG A 124 -10.77 10.66 -3.84
CA ARG A 124 -9.71 10.22 -2.92
C ARG A 124 -10.15 9.10 -2.00
N MET A 125 -11.39 9.13 -1.52
CA MET A 125 -11.96 8.04 -0.72
C MET A 125 -12.07 6.75 -1.54
N GLN A 126 -12.53 6.83 -2.78
CA GLN A 126 -12.59 5.67 -3.68
C GLN A 126 -11.19 5.10 -3.93
N ALA A 127 -10.21 5.94 -4.24
CA ALA A 127 -8.84 5.51 -4.46
C ALA A 127 -8.22 4.88 -3.19
N ALA A 128 -8.40 5.49 -2.02
CA ALA A 128 -7.87 4.95 -0.78
C ALA A 128 -8.51 3.61 -0.39
N VAL A 129 -9.82 3.46 -0.58
CA VAL A 129 -10.52 2.18 -0.36
C VAL A 129 -10.02 1.12 -1.33
N THR A 130 -9.83 1.46 -2.61
CA THR A 130 -9.27 0.53 -3.61
C THR A 130 -7.85 0.11 -3.23
N SER A 131 -6.98 1.05 -2.85
CA SER A 131 -5.60 0.74 -2.41
C SER A 131 -5.59 -0.21 -1.22
N ALA A 132 -6.42 0.04 -0.21
CA ALA A 132 -6.58 -0.83 0.94
C ALA A 132 -7.12 -2.23 0.58
N ASP A 133 -8.15 -2.32 -0.26
CA ASP A 133 -8.72 -3.60 -0.71
C ASP A 133 -7.70 -4.41 -1.51
N LEU A 134 -7.00 -3.77 -2.45
CA LEU A 134 -6.01 -4.45 -3.27
C LEU A 134 -4.84 -4.95 -2.42
N GLN A 135 -4.32 -4.15 -1.50
CA GLN A 135 -3.28 -4.60 -0.56
C GLN A 135 -3.70 -5.84 0.26
N LEU A 136 -4.90 -5.84 0.83
CA LEU A 136 -5.43 -6.99 1.59
C LEU A 136 -5.65 -8.21 0.69
N THR A 137 -6.32 -8.01 -0.44
CA THR A 137 -6.66 -9.08 -1.40
C THR A 137 -5.43 -9.72 -2.01
N ARG A 138 -4.41 -8.90 -2.28
CA ARG A 138 -3.18 -9.31 -2.96
C ARG A 138 -2.05 -9.63 -1.98
N GLY A 139 -2.27 -9.45 -0.68
CA GLY A 139 -1.24 -9.65 0.35
C GLY A 139 0.03 -8.84 0.08
N ILE A 140 -0.13 -7.60 -0.40
CA ILE A 140 0.96 -6.65 -0.66
C ILE A 140 0.86 -5.54 0.35
N GLU A 141 2.00 -5.11 0.89
CA GLU A 141 2.11 -3.85 1.60
C GLU A 141 2.71 -2.81 0.67
N VAL A 142 2.04 -1.65 0.58
CA VAL A 142 2.59 -0.45 -0.04
C VAL A 142 2.85 0.55 1.08
N ASP A 143 4.11 0.98 1.21
CA ASP A 143 4.59 1.81 2.33
C ASP A 143 3.95 3.20 2.38
N GLU A 144 4.06 3.87 3.53
CA GLU A 144 3.45 5.16 3.82
C GLU A 144 3.79 6.25 2.81
N HIS A 145 5.03 6.28 2.31
CA HIS A 145 5.50 7.31 1.39
C HIS A 145 4.89 7.07 0.02
N LYS A 146 4.91 5.82 -0.44
CA LYS A 146 4.29 5.46 -1.72
C LYS A 146 2.80 5.68 -1.70
N GLN A 147 2.11 5.36 -0.60
CA GLN A 147 0.68 5.67 -0.43
C GLN A 147 0.41 7.18 -0.53
N ALA A 148 1.26 8.02 0.07
CA ALA A 148 1.13 9.48 -0.07
C ALA A 148 1.32 9.93 -1.52
N THR A 149 2.33 9.41 -2.23
CA THR A 149 2.57 9.73 -3.65
C THR A 149 1.40 9.29 -4.54
N LEU A 150 0.87 8.09 -4.35
CA LEU A 150 -0.26 7.57 -5.14
C LEU A 150 -1.51 8.43 -5.02
N MET A 151 -1.70 9.06 -3.86
CA MET A 151 -2.84 9.91 -3.60
C MET A 151 -2.62 11.35 -4.08
N GLN A 152 -1.38 11.83 -4.25
CA GLN A 152 -1.06 13.25 -4.43
C GLN A 152 -1.80 13.92 -5.61
N ASP A 153 -1.90 13.24 -6.75
CA ASP A 153 -2.45 13.81 -7.99
C ASP A 153 -3.95 13.53 -8.18
N ILE A 154 -4.58 12.80 -7.26
CA ILE A 154 -6.01 12.48 -7.32
C ILE A 154 -6.84 13.69 -6.85
N ASN A 155 -7.55 14.31 -7.79
CA ASN A 155 -8.36 15.52 -7.60
C ASN A 155 -9.82 15.31 -8.02
N GLU A 156 -10.59 16.38 -8.21
CA GLU A 156 -12.02 16.33 -8.52
C GLU A 156 -12.35 15.78 -9.92
N THR A 157 -11.36 15.65 -10.82
CA THR A 157 -11.60 15.25 -12.20
C THR A 157 -11.67 13.72 -12.37
N PRO A 158 -12.58 13.18 -13.22
CA PRO A 158 -12.62 11.75 -13.51
C PRO A 158 -11.31 11.20 -14.10
N ALA A 159 -10.59 12.02 -14.87
CA ALA A 159 -9.30 11.63 -15.45
C ALA A 159 -8.24 11.37 -14.37
N SER A 160 -8.17 12.23 -13.34
CA SER A 160 -7.24 12.04 -12.22
C SER A 160 -7.55 10.76 -11.42
N LEU A 161 -8.84 10.45 -11.21
CA LEU A 161 -9.25 9.21 -10.56
C LEU A 161 -8.84 7.99 -11.37
N THR A 162 -9.12 7.98 -12.68
CA THR A 162 -8.73 6.86 -13.56
C THR A 162 -7.22 6.63 -13.54
N ALA A 163 -6.42 7.69 -13.65
CA ALA A 163 -4.96 7.59 -13.59
C ALA A 163 -4.48 7.11 -12.21
N GLY A 164 -5.05 7.63 -11.13
CA GLY A 164 -4.73 7.23 -9.76
C GLY A 164 -5.06 5.76 -9.48
N LEU A 165 -6.22 5.28 -9.93
CA LEU A 165 -6.61 3.87 -9.79
C LEU A 165 -5.66 2.94 -10.58
N ALA A 166 -5.23 3.34 -11.78
CA ALA A 166 -4.23 2.59 -12.54
C ALA A 166 -2.87 2.56 -11.83
N ALA A 167 -2.44 3.68 -11.24
CA ALA A 167 -1.20 3.73 -10.47
C ALA A 167 -1.25 2.88 -9.19
N ILE A 168 -2.40 2.86 -8.51
CA ILE A 168 -2.64 2.01 -7.33
C ILE A 168 -2.61 0.53 -7.70
N ASP A 169 -3.26 0.15 -8.81
CA ASP A 169 -3.25 -1.23 -9.32
C ASP A 169 -1.82 -1.68 -9.64
N ALA A 170 -1.05 -0.84 -10.35
CA ALA A 170 0.35 -1.11 -10.66
C ALA A 170 1.26 -1.18 -9.42
N ALA A 171 0.95 -0.41 -8.37
CA ALA A 171 1.68 -0.46 -7.09
C ALA A 171 1.30 -1.68 -6.23
N THR A 172 0.21 -2.39 -6.57
CA THR A 172 -0.26 -3.58 -5.88
C THR A 172 -0.41 -4.73 -6.87
N PRO A 173 0.65 -5.20 -7.54
CA PRO A 173 0.52 -6.19 -8.61
C PRO A 173 -0.26 -7.45 -8.23
N THR A 174 -1.04 -8.00 -9.18
CA THR A 174 -1.87 -9.19 -8.92
C THR A 174 -0.99 -10.39 -8.59
N PRO A 175 -1.18 -11.05 -7.42
CA PRO A 175 -0.41 -12.23 -7.11
C PRO A 175 -0.85 -13.38 -7.99
N ILE A 176 0.09 -14.00 -8.69
CA ILE A 176 -0.14 -15.29 -9.32
C ILE A 176 0.18 -16.34 -8.27
N ALA A 177 -0.82 -16.65 -7.45
CA ALA A 177 -0.75 -17.71 -6.46
C ALA A 177 -0.90 -19.06 -7.15
N ALA A 178 0.20 -19.80 -7.36
CA ALA A 178 0.07 -21.19 -7.73
C ALA A 178 1.12 -22.06 -7.05
N SER A 179 0.78 -22.52 -5.84
CA SER A 179 1.27 -23.83 -5.43
C SER A 179 0.72 -24.88 -6.40
N GLY A 180 1.57 -25.65 -7.07
CA GLY A 180 1.18 -26.81 -7.89
C GLY A 180 1.32 -26.64 -9.40
N GLN A 181 1.66 -25.45 -9.91
CA GLN A 181 1.81 -25.24 -11.35
C GLN A 181 3.28 -25.28 -11.77
N ALA A 182 3.59 -26.02 -12.84
CA ALA A 182 4.94 -26.04 -13.41
C ALA A 182 5.26 -24.77 -14.22
N THR A 183 4.26 -24.04 -14.69
CA THR A 183 4.44 -22.84 -15.53
C THR A 183 3.44 -21.76 -15.15
N GLY A 184 3.93 -20.55 -14.94
CA GLY A 184 3.14 -19.35 -14.73
C GLY A 184 3.22 -18.45 -15.96
N THR A 185 2.16 -17.71 -16.25
CA THR A 185 2.14 -16.75 -17.37
C THR A 185 1.65 -15.42 -16.83
N ALA A 186 2.50 -14.40 -16.92
CA ALA A 186 2.13 -13.04 -16.60
C ALA A 186 1.09 -12.50 -17.59
N THR A 187 0.33 -11.54 -17.12
CA THR A 187 -0.74 -10.83 -17.81
C THR A 187 -0.20 -9.51 -18.39
N ALA A 188 -1.09 -8.66 -18.91
CA ALA A 188 -0.72 -7.36 -19.47
C ALA A 188 -0.62 -6.25 -18.42
N VAL A 189 -0.89 -6.54 -17.15
CA VAL A 189 -0.70 -5.63 -16.01
C VAL A 189 0.47 -6.10 -15.17
N THR A 190 0.91 -5.28 -14.20
CA THR A 190 1.96 -5.69 -13.28
C THR A 190 1.51 -6.89 -12.46
N ASP A 191 2.28 -7.98 -12.54
CA ASP A 191 2.03 -9.22 -11.83
C ASP A 191 3.06 -9.48 -10.74
N ARG A 192 2.67 -10.27 -9.73
CA ARG A 192 3.58 -10.71 -8.68
C ARG A 192 3.52 -12.22 -8.50
N PHE A 193 4.59 -12.92 -8.80
CA PHE A 193 4.71 -14.34 -8.49
C PHE A 193 5.20 -14.51 -7.06
N VAL A 194 4.47 -15.24 -6.22
CA VAL A 194 4.82 -15.43 -4.81
C VAL A 194 5.21 -16.88 -4.57
N PHE A 195 6.45 -17.09 -4.10
CA PHE A 195 7.00 -18.40 -3.78
C PHE A 195 6.90 -18.63 -2.27
N ALA A 196 5.79 -19.22 -1.81
CA ALA A 196 5.60 -19.55 -0.40
C ALA A 196 6.33 -20.87 -0.05
N ASN A 197 7.51 -20.76 0.56
CA ASN A 197 8.36 -21.85 1.04
C ASN A 197 8.80 -22.88 -0.05
N ALA A 198 10.10 -23.02 -0.25
CA ALA A 198 10.71 -23.77 -1.36
C ALA A 198 10.29 -25.26 -1.45
N ASP A 199 9.72 -25.82 -0.38
CA ASP A 199 9.50 -27.27 -0.24
C ASP A 199 8.11 -27.79 -0.64
N ALA A 200 7.21 -26.99 -1.21
CA ALA A 200 5.99 -27.55 -1.80
C ALA A 200 5.43 -26.77 -2.99
N THR A 201 5.83 -27.22 -4.19
CA THR A 201 5.12 -27.08 -5.49
C THR A 201 5.27 -25.74 -6.25
N ASN A 202 6.48 -25.44 -6.70
CA ASN A 202 6.85 -24.19 -7.40
C ASN A 202 6.62 -24.20 -8.92
N PHE A 203 6.45 -23.01 -9.50
CA PHE A 203 6.70 -22.75 -10.92
C PHE A 203 8.13 -23.15 -11.30
N LYS A 204 8.29 -23.83 -12.43
CA LYS A 204 9.59 -24.08 -13.06
C LYS A 204 9.93 -23.02 -14.11
N VAL A 205 8.89 -22.41 -14.69
CA VAL A 205 9.01 -21.39 -15.73
C VAL A 205 7.96 -20.30 -15.47
N ILE A 206 8.34 -19.05 -15.63
CA ILE A 206 7.43 -17.91 -15.68
C ILE A 206 7.57 -17.23 -17.04
N ASN A 207 6.49 -17.23 -17.82
CA ASN A 207 6.43 -16.63 -19.15
C ASN A 207 5.76 -15.26 -19.14
N GLY A 208 6.07 -14.45 -20.16
CA GLY A 208 5.33 -13.23 -20.47
C GLY A 208 5.65 -12.05 -19.55
N LEU A 209 6.75 -12.12 -18.78
CA LEU A 209 7.14 -11.06 -17.85
C LEU A 209 7.34 -9.73 -18.58
N ALA A 210 6.83 -8.67 -17.98
CA ALA A 210 7.02 -7.28 -18.40
C ALA A 210 7.89 -6.52 -17.38
N VAL A 211 8.42 -5.38 -17.80
CA VAL A 211 9.09 -4.45 -16.88
C VAL A 211 8.12 -4.02 -15.79
N GLY A 212 8.55 -4.16 -14.54
CA GLY A 212 7.73 -3.89 -13.35
C GLY A 212 7.14 -5.14 -12.70
N ASP A 213 7.06 -6.28 -13.41
CA ASP A 213 6.60 -7.53 -12.80
C ASP A 213 7.53 -7.96 -11.67
N GLN A 214 6.95 -8.63 -10.68
CA GLN A 214 7.60 -8.93 -9.43
C GLN A 214 7.65 -10.43 -9.14
N VAL A 215 8.71 -10.85 -8.48
CA VAL A 215 8.90 -12.17 -7.91
C VAL A 215 9.19 -12.01 -6.42
N SER A 216 8.23 -12.37 -5.58
CA SER A 216 8.32 -12.33 -4.12
C SER A 216 8.82 -13.67 -3.61
N VAL A 217 9.98 -13.67 -2.96
CA VAL A 217 10.60 -14.89 -2.41
C VAL A 217 10.63 -14.91 -0.87
N ALA A 218 10.00 -13.92 -0.23
CA ALA A 218 9.88 -13.85 1.22
C ALA A 218 8.95 -14.93 1.79
N ASN A 219 9.37 -15.56 2.88
CA ASN A 219 8.52 -16.43 3.69
C ASN A 219 7.73 -15.56 4.70
N PRO A 220 6.39 -15.69 4.78
CA PRO A 220 5.60 -14.94 5.77
C PRO A 220 5.97 -15.22 7.24
N ASP A 221 6.60 -16.38 7.54
CA ASP A 221 6.89 -16.82 8.92
C ASP A 221 8.40 -16.81 9.28
N ASN A 222 9.30 -16.37 8.40
CA ASN A 222 10.74 -16.43 8.63
C ASN A 222 11.47 -15.23 8.01
N THR A 223 12.07 -14.39 8.87
CA THR A 223 12.88 -13.22 8.49
C THR A 223 14.34 -13.56 8.13
N ASN A 224 14.74 -14.84 8.02
CA ASN A 224 16.07 -15.23 7.53
C ASN A 224 16.09 -15.42 6.00
N GLY A 225 15.84 -14.36 5.25
CA GLY A 225 16.00 -14.35 3.79
C GLY A 225 16.89 -13.19 3.36
N ASP A 226 18.17 -13.23 3.71
CA ASP A 226 19.16 -12.31 3.16
C ASP A 226 19.24 -12.53 1.64
N PHE A 227 19.10 -11.46 0.85
CA PHE A 227 19.20 -11.49 -0.61
C PHE A 227 20.53 -10.87 -1.08
N HIS A 228 21.23 -11.53 -2.01
CA HIS A 228 22.48 -11.03 -2.60
C HIS A 228 22.44 -11.11 -4.14
N THR A 229 22.65 -9.98 -4.82
CA THR A 229 22.78 -9.91 -6.29
C THR A 229 24.21 -10.26 -6.73
N VAL A 230 24.62 -11.52 -6.70
CA VAL A 230 25.91 -11.94 -7.28
C VAL A 230 25.79 -13.26 -8.03
N ALA A 231 26.53 -13.38 -9.14
CA ALA A 231 26.61 -14.60 -9.94
C ALA A 231 27.14 -15.79 -9.10
N GLU A 232 26.71 -17.00 -9.43
CA GLU A 232 26.94 -18.28 -8.72
C GLU A 232 28.41 -18.59 -8.33
N ALA A 233 29.40 -17.87 -8.85
CA ALA A 233 30.82 -18.15 -8.65
C ALA A 233 31.35 -17.90 -7.23
N ASN A 234 30.56 -17.38 -6.28
CA ASN A 234 30.98 -17.10 -4.90
C ASN A 234 30.13 -17.83 -3.84
N ALA A 235 29.95 -19.15 -4.00
CA ALA A 235 29.37 -20.05 -2.99
C ALA A 235 30.00 -19.97 -1.57
N GLY A 236 31.08 -19.21 -1.38
CA GLY A 236 31.68 -18.93 -0.08
C GLY A 236 31.01 -17.83 0.74
N ALA A 237 29.97 -17.15 0.21
CA ALA A 237 29.25 -16.07 0.90
C ALA A 237 27.92 -16.50 1.56
N VAL A 238 27.48 -17.74 1.31
CA VAL A 238 26.14 -18.21 1.69
C VAL A 238 26.06 -18.48 3.19
N ASN A 239 25.12 -17.84 3.89
CA ASN A 239 24.87 -18.13 5.30
C ASN A 239 24.24 -19.55 5.50
N ALA A 240 24.03 -19.97 6.75
CA ALA A 240 23.50 -21.32 7.04
C ALA A 240 22.04 -21.53 6.54
N HIS A 241 21.32 -20.47 6.19
CA HIS A 241 19.90 -20.50 5.84
C HIS A 241 19.62 -19.76 4.51
N GLY A 242 19.89 -20.42 3.38
CA GLY A 242 19.11 -20.21 2.16
C GLY A 242 19.21 -18.85 1.44
N GLU A 243 19.88 -18.77 0.28
CA GLU A 243 19.99 -17.52 -0.51
C GLU A 243 19.45 -17.66 -1.94
N TRP A 244 19.00 -16.55 -2.53
CA TRP A 244 18.52 -16.48 -3.92
C TRP A 244 19.51 -15.77 -4.85
N PHE A 245 19.70 -16.33 -6.06
CA PHE A 245 20.65 -15.87 -7.09
C PHE A 245 19.96 -15.73 -8.46
N PHE A 246 20.27 -14.68 -9.21
CA PHE A 246 19.77 -14.50 -10.58
C PHE A 246 20.92 -14.53 -11.60
N ASP A 247 20.81 -15.41 -12.59
CA ASP A 247 21.70 -15.48 -13.76
C ASP A 247 21.00 -14.95 -15.01
N SER A 248 21.40 -13.75 -15.46
CA SER A 248 20.84 -13.09 -16.65
C SER A 248 21.23 -13.74 -17.97
N ALA A 249 22.17 -14.69 -17.99
CA ALA A 249 22.52 -15.40 -19.22
C ALA A 249 21.56 -16.57 -19.50
N SER A 250 20.96 -17.13 -18.45
CA SER A 250 20.02 -18.26 -18.52
C SER A 250 18.60 -17.90 -18.07
N ASP A 251 18.40 -16.65 -17.69
CA ASP A 251 17.25 -16.08 -17.00
C ASP A 251 16.80 -16.87 -15.77
N ASN A 252 17.74 -17.53 -15.08
CA ASN A 252 17.41 -18.42 -13.97
C ASN A 252 17.49 -17.69 -12.64
N LEU A 253 16.44 -17.83 -11.83
CA LEU A 253 16.39 -17.46 -10.43
C LEU A 253 16.47 -18.73 -9.57
N THR A 254 17.56 -18.88 -8.83
CA THR A 254 17.90 -20.09 -8.06
C THR A 254 17.95 -19.80 -6.56
N TYR A 255 17.23 -20.60 -5.77
CA TYR A 255 17.40 -20.69 -4.32
C TYR A 255 18.39 -21.80 -3.96
N TRP A 256 19.37 -21.50 -3.13
CA TRP A 256 20.33 -22.47 -2.61
C TRP A 256 20.14 -22.69 -1.10
N ASN A 257 19.79 -23.91 -0.69
CA ASN A 257 19.72 -24.31 0.72
C ASN A 257 21.00 -25.08 1.11
N ASN A 258 21.78 -24.49 2.01
CA ASN A 258 23.03 -25.08 2.47
C ASN A 258 22.83 -26.23 3.47
N GLU A 259 21.76 -26.23 4.28
CA GLU A 259 21.45 -27.31 5.22
C GLU A 259 21.06 -28.61 4.50
N ALA A 260 20.28 -28.46 3.43
CA ALA A 260 19.81 -29.59 2.62
C ALA A 260 20.77 -29.94 1.46
N ALA A 261 21.80 -29.13 1.22
CA ALA A 261 22.67 -29.21 0.05
C ALA A 261 21.87 -29.33 -1.27
N ALA A 262 20.83 -28.51 -1.40
CA ALA A 262 19.86 -28.60 -2.49
C ALA A 262 19.59 -27.22 -3.09
N ALA A 263 19.29 -27.21 -4.39
CA ALA A 263 18.93 -26.01 -5.14
C ALA A 263 17.54 -26.16 -5.78
N VAL A 264 16.82 -25.04 -5.85
CA VAL A 264 15.56 -24.93 -6.58
C VAL A 264 15.66 -23.76 -7.56
N THR A 265 15.41 -24.02 -8.84
CA THR A 265 15.52 -23.01 -9.90
C THR A 265 14.17 -22.76 -10.57
N VAL A 266 13.91 -21.48 -10.87
CA VAL A 266 12.80 -20.99 -11.66
C VAL A 266 13.36 -20.22 -12.86
N GLN A 267 12.93 -20.54 -14.07
CA GLN A 267 13.29 -19.78 -15.26
C GLN A 267 12.35 -18.60 -15.46
N LEU A 268 12.88 -17.38 -15.54
CA LEU A 268 12.15 -16.13 -15.79
C LEU A 268 12.30 -15.70 -17.25
N THR A 269 11.46 -16.19 -18.15
CA THR A 269 11.73 -16.11 -19.59
C THR A 269 11.87 -14.66 -20.11
N GLY A 270 13.05 -14.32 -20.67
CA GLY A 270 13.32 -13.04 -21.32
C GLY A 270 13.74 -11.90 -20.37
N VAL A 271 14.15 -12.21 -19.14
CA VAL A 271 14.53 -11.21 -18.14
C VAL A 271 16.04 -10.93 -18.19
N ALA A 272 16.43 -9.68 -18.44
CA ALA A 272 17.84 -9.29 -18.42
C ALA A 272 18.33 -8.85 -17.03
N THR A 273 17.50 -8.13 -16.27
CA THR A 273 17.89 -7.62 -14.94
C THR A 273 16.72 -7.58 -13.96
N LEU A 274 17.05 -7.79 -12.68
CA LEU A 274 16.16 -7.63 -11.53
C LEU A 274 16.75 -6.62 -10.54
N SER A 275 15.90 -5.85 -9.87
CA SER A 275 16.24 -5.16 -8.60
C SER A 275 15.60 -5.88 -7.41
N ALA A 276 16.09 -5.65 -6.20
CA ALA A 276 15.50 -6.21 -4.98
C ALA A 276 15.36 -5.15 -3.89
N ASP A 277 14.32 -5.30 -3.07
CA ASP A 277 14.09 -4.47 -1.89
C ASP A 277 14.41 -5.21 -0.57
N THR A 278 14.20 -4.51 0.55
CA THR A 278 14.43 -5.05 1.91
C THR A 278 13.46 -6.16 2.32
N ASN A 279 12.42 -6.39 1.53
CA ASN A 279 11.42 -7.43 1.75
C ASN A 279 11.61 -8.63 0.78
N ALA A 280 12.77 -8.73 0.13
CA ALA A 280 13.09 -9.76 -0.85
C ALA A 280 12.05 -9.84 -2.00
N ILE A 281 11.54 -8.69 -2.43
CA ILE A 281 10.73 -8.56 -3.64
C ILE A 281 11.66 -8.23 -4.81
N LEU A 282 11.77 -9.15 -5.76
CA LEU A 282 12.55 -8.97 -6.98
C LEU A 282 11.69 -8.33 -8.07
N THR A 283 12.12 -7.24 -8.66
CA THR A 283 11.36 -6.51 -9.70
C THR A 283 12.10 -6.55 -11.03
N VAL A 284 11.41 -6.91 -12.11
CA VAL A 284 11.96 -6.89 -13.48
C VAL A 284 12.27 -5.45 -13.90
N THR A 285 13.54 -5.15 -14.12
CA THR A 285 14.00 -3.81 -14.52
C THR A 285 14.35 -3.71 -16.01
N ALA A 286 14.69 -4.82 -16.68
CA ALA A 286 14.91 -4.87 -18.12
C ALA A 286 14.67 -6.27 -18.71
N LEU A 287 14.31 -6.32 -19.99
CA LEU A 287 14.10 -7.54 -20.78
C LEU A 287 15.22 -7.73 -21.81
N GLY A 288 15.51 -8.99 -22.16
CA GLY A 288 16.55 -9.42 -23.10
C GLY A 288 16.12 -9.48 -24.57
#